data_AF-A0A6L5YLU2-F1
#
_entry.id   AF-A0A6L5YLU2-F1
#
_cell.length_a   1.000
_cell.length_b   1.000
_cell.length_c   1.000
_cell.angle_alpha   90.00
_cell.angle_beta   90.00
_cell.angle_gamma   90.00
#
_symmetry.space_group_name_H-M   'P 1'
#
loop_
_entity.id
_entity.type
_entity.pdbx_description
1 polymer ?
#
loop_
_entity_poly.entity_id
_entity_poly.type
_entity_poly.pdbx_seq_one_letter_code
_entity_poly.pdbx_strand_id
1 'polypeptide(L)'
;MKGDEKSMPKLKIPEYEMQNRRTKAVIAEITELEAVDTKALAKILGLSASSVNRKKRHPEQFTLAEIRALVKRFKLTAEQQAKLIGVSEL
;
A
#
# COMPACT_ATOMS: atom_id res chain seq x y z
N MET A 1 33.29 33.35 -5.42
CA MET A 1 32.50 33.09 -4.20
C MET A 1 31.93 31.68 -4.31
N LYS A 2 32.45 30.73 -3.54
CA LYS A 2 31.86 29.38 -3.40
C LYS A 2 30.58 29.55 -2.59
N GLY A 3 29.43 29.43 -3.25
CA GLY A 3 28.17 29.28 -2.55
C GLY A 3 28.07 27.83 -2.11
N ASP A 4 28.33 27.58 -0.83
CA ASP A 4 28.03 26.31 -0.20
C ASP A 4 26.53 26.01 -0.36
N GLU A 5 26.20 25.20 -1.35
CA GLU A 5 24.91 24.53 -1.45
C GLU A 5 24.82 23.61 -0.23
N LYS A 6 24.29 24.16 0.88
CA LYS A 6 23.92 23.41 2.08
C LYS A 6 23.07 22.24 1.62
N SER A 7 23.69 21.06 1.51
CA SER A 7 23.05 19.79 1.35
C SER A 7 22.01 19.67 2.46
N MET A 8 20.74 20.00 2.16
CA MET A 8 19.66 19.81 3.12
C MET A 8 19.71 18.34 3.55
N PRO A 9 19.92 18.04 4.85
CA PRO A 9 19.84 16.68 5.30
C PRO A 9 18.42 16.22 4.97
N LYS A 10 18.30 15.26 4.05
CA LYS A 10 17.01 14.63 3.76
C LYS A 10 16.54 14.05 5.09
N LEU A 11 15.52 14.68 5.69
CA LEU A 11 14.92 14.19 6.92
C LEU A 11 14.59 12.71 6.71
N LYS A 12 15.06 11.85 7.62
CA LYS A 12 14.79 10.42 7.55
C LYS A 12 13.27 10.26 7.52
N ILE A 13 12.76 9.68 6.43
CA ILE A 13 11.33 9.47 6.27
C ILE A 13 10.86 8.59 7.45
N PRO A 14 9.78 8.97 8.16
CA PRO A 14 9.24 8.16 9.24
C PRO A 14 8.90 6.75 8.76
N GLU A 15 9.07 5.74 9.63
CA GLU A 15 8.83 4.34 9.25
C GLU A 15 7.39 4.10 8.77
N TYR A 16 6.41 4.76 9.38
CA TYR A 16 5.01 4.66 8.98
C TYR A 16 4.77 5.18 7.56
N GLU A 17 5.46 6.25 7.14
CA GLU A 17 5.36 6.78 5.78
C GLU A 17 6.01 5.84 4.78
N MET A 18 7.16 5.25 5.13
CA MET A 18 7.82 4.23 4.32
C MET A 18 6.92 3.01 4.12
N GLN A 19 6.27 2.56 5.19
CA GLN A 19 5.35 1.43 5.13
C GLN A 19 4.10 1.74 4.29
N ASN A 20 3.55 2.95 4.42
CA ASN A 20 2.46 3.42 3.58
C ASN A 20 2.84 3.43 2.09
N ARG A 21 4.06 3.87 1.75
CA ARG A 21 4.58 3.83 0.37
C ARG A 21 4.71 2.40 -0.15
N ARG A 22 5.24 1.48 0.65
CA ARG A 22 5.33 0.05 0.31
C ARG A 22 3.96 -0.56 0.05
N THR A 23 3.00 -0.29 0.91
CA THR A 23 1.63 -0.80 0.77
C THR A 23 0.95 -0.26 -0.49
N LYS A 24 1.12 1.03 -0.80
CA LYS A 24 0.63 1.61 -2.07
C LYS A 24 1.24 0.92 -3.29
N ALA A 25 2.55 0.66 -3.27
CA ALA A 25 3.24 0.00 -4.36
C ALA A 25 2.68 -1.41 -4.61
N VAL A 26 2.53 -2.21 -3.55
CA VAL A 26 1.94 -3.56 -3.65
C VAL A 26 0.52 -3.50 -4.17
N ILE A 27 -0.33 -2.61 -3.64
CA ILE A 27 -1.73 -2.49 -4.10
C ILE A 27 -1.81 -2.04 -5.56
N ALA A 28 -0.93 -1.14 -6.00
CA ALA A 28 -0.90 -0.71 -7.40
C ALA A 28 -0.45 -1.86 -8.31
N GLU A 29 0.63 -2.55 -7.95
CA GLU A 29 1.18 -3.69 -8.67
C GLU A 29 0.13 -4.79 -8.88
N ILE A 30 -0.59 -5.18 -7.82
CA ILE A 30 -1.60 -6.25 -7.90
C ILE A 30 -2.79 -5.82 -8.76
N THR A 31 -3.21 -4.55 -8.68
CA THR A 31 -4.34 -4.07 -9.51
C THR A 31 -3.98 -4.01 -10.98
N GLU A 32 -2.72 -3.71 -11.30
CA GLU A 32 -2.22 -3.68 -12.67
C GLU A 32 -2.08 -5.10 -13.24
N LEU A 33 -1.40 -6.00 -12.51
CA LEU A 33 -1.15 -7.37 -12.96
C LEU A 33 -2.42 -8.17 -13.18
N GLU A 34 -3.43 -7.96 -12.32
CA GLU A 34 -4.69 -8.70 -12.38
C GLU A 34 -5.76 -7.98 -13.23
N ALA A 35 -5.42 -6.84 -13.84
CA ALA A 35 -6.34 -5.97 -14.57
C ALA A 35 -7.63 -5.65 -13.78
N VAL A 36 -7.50 -5.49 -12.46
CA VAL A 36 -8.62 -5.27 -11.55
C VAL A 36 -8.87 -3.78 -11.39
N ASP A 37 -10.01 -3.33 -11.90
CA ASP A 37 -10.47 -1.96 -11.70
C ASP A 37 -10.92 -1.71 -10.25
N THR A 38 -11.09 -0.44 -9.90
CA THR A 38 -11.47 -0.05 -8.53
C THR A 38 -12.84 -0.62 -8.12
N LYS A 39 -13.75 -0.84 -9.07
CA LYS A 39 -15.09 -1.39 -8.79
C LYS A 39 -15.03 -2.88 -8.46
N ALA A 40 -14.20 -3.65 -9.17
CA ALA A 40 -13.96 -5.05 -8.88
C ALA A 40 -13.24 -5.22 -7.54
N LEU A 41 -12.25 -4.36 -7.24
CA LEU A 41 -11.59 -4.35 -5.93
C LEU A 41 -12.59 -4.03 -4.79
N ALA A 42 -13.49 -3.08 -5.01
CA ALA A 42 -14.58 -2.76 -4.08
C ALA A 42 -15.48 -3.96 -3.80
N LYS A 43 -15.87 -4.74 -4.84
CA LYS A 43 -16.65 -5.97 -4.66
C LYS A 43 -15.90 -7.03 -3.85
N ILE A 44 -14.61 -7.22 -4.12
CA ILE A 44 -13.76 -8.18 -3.39
C ILE A 44 -13.69 -7.82 -1.90
N LEU A 45 -13.56 -6.53 -1.59
CA LEU A 45 -13.42 -6.04 -0.23
C LEU A 45 -14.77 -5.80 0.48
N GLY A 46 -15.90 -5.92 -0.23
CA GLY A 46 -17.21 -5.56 0.32
C GLY A 46 -17.35 -4.06 0.64
N LEU A 47 -16.63 -3.20 -0.08
CA LEU A 47 -16.56 -1.75 0.15
C LEU A 47 -17.21 -0.97 -1.00
N SER A 48 -17.46 0.33 -0.79
CA SER A 48 -17.76 1.25 -1.88
C SER A 48 -16.49 1.61 -2.67
N ALA A 49 -16.64 1.96 -3.95
CA ALA A 49 -15.52 2.43 -4.78
C ALA A 49 -14.85 3.69 -4.18
N SER A 50 -15.63 4.59 -3.57
CA SER A 50 -15.12 5.77 -2.87
C SER A 50 -14.25 5.39 -1.67
N SER A 51 -14.67 4.39 -0.89
CA SER A 51 -13.89 3.88 0.25
C SER A 51 -12.58 3.25 -0.21
N VAL A 52 -12.59 2.47 -1.30
CA VAL A 52 -11.37 1.89 -1.88
C VAL A 52 -10.43 2.98 -2.35
N ASN A 53 -10.91 3.99 -3.08
CA ASN A 53 -10.08 5.11 -3.52
C ASN A 53 -9.46 5.88 -2.36
N ARG A 54 -10.23 6.10 -1.28
CA ARG A 54 -9.71 6.74 -0.07
C ARG A 54 -8.61 5.89 0.56
N LYS A 55 -8.82 4.59 0.74
CA LYS A 55 -7.82 3.67 1.32
C LYS A 55 -6.58 3.49 0.42
N LYS A 56 -6.71 3.54 -0.91
CA LYS A 56 -5.56 3.57 -1.83
C LYS A 56 -4.70 4.84 -1.63
N ARG A 57 -5.32 5.98 -1.32
CA ARG A 57 -4.61 7.23 -0.98
C ARG A 57 -4.05 7.20 0.45
N HIS A 58 -4.74 6.51 1.35
CA HIS A 58 -4.48 6.41 2.79
C HIS A 58 -4.37 4.93 3.22
N PRO A 59 -3.28 4.23 2.86
CA PRO A 59 -3.11 2.80 3.08
C PRO A 59 -3.17 2.40 4.56
N GLU A 60 -2.85 3.31 5.46
CA GLU A 60 -3.01 3.15 6.92
C GLU A 60 -4.47 2.90 7.34
N GLN A 61 -5.44 3.22 6.48
CA GLN A 61 -6.86 2.98 6.73
C GLN A 61 -7.32 1.58 6.32
N PHE A 62 -6.46 0.77 5.68
CA PHE A 62 -6.80 -0.63 5.46
C PHE A 62 -6.83 -1.38 6.80
N THR A 63 -7.89 -2.14 7.01
CA THR A 63 -7.97 -3.03 8.17
C THR A 63 -7.19 -4.31 7.90
N LEU A 64 -6.75 -4.98 8.96
CA LEU A 64 -6.07 -6.27 8.83
C LEU A 64 -6.92 -7.31 8.08
N ALA A 65 -8.25 -7.28 8.27
CA ALA A 65 -9.16 -8.18 7.57
C ALA A 65 -9.21 -7.91 6.06
N GLU A 66 -9.25 -6.64 5.66
CA GLU A 66 -9.19 -6.24 4.25
C GLU A 66 -7.85 -6.64 3.61
N ILE A 67 -6.74 -6.43 4.31
CA ILE A 67 -5.41 -6.82 3.84
C ILE A 67 -5.34 -8.35 3.66
N ARG A 68 -5.83 -9.13 4.64
CA ARG A 68 -5.90 -10.60 4.53
C ARG A 68 -6.78 -11.05 3.36
N ALA A 69 -7.88 -10.36 3.09
CA ALA A 69 -8.72 -10.63 1.93
C ALA A 69 -7.96 -10.39 0.61
N LEU A 70 -7.17 -9.32 0.51
CA LEU A 70 -6.29 -9.06 -0.64
C LEU A 70 -5.25 -10.18 -0.79
N VAL A 71 -4.54 -10.52 0.29
CA VAL A 71 -3.53 -11.59 0.30
C VAL A 71 -4.11 -12.90 -0.20
N LYS A 72 -5.26 -13.31 0.33
CA LYS A 72 -5.94 -14.56 -0.05
C LYS A 72 -6.45 -14.54 -1.48
N ARG A 73 -7.02 -13.41 -1.93
CA ARG A 73 -7.64 -13.29 -3.25
C ARG A 73 -6.60 -13.26 -4.36
N PHE A 74 -5.54 -12.50 -4.17
CA PHE A 74 -4.49 -12.25 -5.16
C PHE A 74 -3.27 -13.15 -4.99
N LYS A 75 -3.29 -14.06 -4.00
CA LYS A 75 -2.21 -15.03 -3.72
C LYS A 75 -0.84 -14.33 -3.63
N LEU A 76 -0.78 -13.26 -2.84
CA LEU A 76 0.43 -12.43 -2.73
C LEU A 76 1.62 -13.26 -2.25
N THR A 77 2.79 -13.03 -2.82
CA THR A 77 4.02 -13.70 -2.41
C THR A 77 4.43 -13.29 -1.00
N ALA A 78 5.28 -14.07 -0.33
CA ALA A 78 5.81 -13.72 0.99
C ALA A 78 6.48 -12.33 0.99
N GLU A 79 7.17 -11.96 -0.09
CA GLU A 79 7.79 -10.64 -0.24
C GLU A 79 6.76 -9.51 -0.34
N GLN A 80 5.67 -9.72 -1.08
CA GLN A 80 4.58 -8.75 -1.19
C GLN A 80 3.84 -8.62 0.15
N GLN A 81 3.64 -9.73 0.86
CA GLN A 81 3.04 -9.75 2.20
C GLN A 81 3.88 -8.96 3.21
N ALA A 82 5.20 -9.17 3.26
CA ALA A 82 6.10 -8.43 4.15
C ALA A 82 6.06 -6.90 3.93
N LYS A 83 5.71 -6.46 2.72
CA LYS A 83 5.60 -5.03 2.34
C LYS A 83 4.24 -4.41 2.71
N LEU A 84 3.26 -5.21 3.10
CA LEU A 84 1.93 -4.74 3.54
C LEU A 84 1.96 -4.40 5.03
N ILE A 85 1.22 -3.36 5.42
CA ILE A 85 1.05 -2.99 6.84
C ILE A 85 0.49 -4.20 7.62
N GLY A 86 1.21 -4.64 8.65
CA GLY A 86 0.68 -5.61 9.63
C GLY A 86 0.60 -7.07 9.18
N VAL A 87 1.33 -7.50 8.15
CA VAL A 87 1.36 -8.91 7.67
C VAL A 87 2.70 -9.60 7.97
N SER A 88 3.47 -9.10 8.96
CA SER A 88 4.80 -9.66 9.27
C SER A 88 4.76 -11.08 9.90
N GLU A 89 3.58 -11.60 10.26
CA GLU A 89 3.43 -12.86 11.00
C GLU A 89 2.21 -13.69 10.52
N LEU A 90 2.29 -14.27 9.32
CA LEU A 90 1.37 -15.31 8.85
C LEU A 90 2.15 -16.51 8.30
#